data_AF-A0AAX6IH58-F1
#
_entry.id   AF-A0AAX6IH58-F1
#
_cell.length_a   1.000
_cell.length_b   1.000
_cell.length_c   1.000
_cell.angle_alpha   90.00
_cell.angle_beta   90.00
_cell.angle_gamma   90.00
#
_symmetry.space_group_name_H-M   'P 1'
#
loop_
_entity.id
_entity.type
_entity.pdbx_description
1 polymer ?
#
loop_
_entity_poly.entity_id
_entity_poly.type
_entity_poly.pdbx_seq_one_letter_code
_entity_poly.pdbx_strand_id
1 'polypeptide(L)'
;MKSSPQAGTRRSEGYSEFVVHLPDPKLLRVIARLILLATAIMSSPWLCNILQPDSPDAAVKPKLVDDPFSLTTTMKKIPHADEGEFKVARRLLSVLGSKKEALEGLEDAFLEQPEEEEKKIKKINYLPDLMGDNWLVRHPRRVFVDVGTKRRARNTDWFEREYPKKGAEFEIVKVDLVGKEGGGIGDWLEKNVRAEEFVVMEADADAVEEMVRGNVIHLVDELFMECDTRGNRKSRRAYWECLALYGRVRDEGVAVHQWWE
;
A
#
# COMPACT_ATOMS: atom_id res chain seq x y z
N MET A 1 41.85 -32.92 -42.16
CA MET A 1 40.71 -33.64 -42.77
C MET A 1 39.93 -34.27 -41.64
N LYS A 2 38.63 -34.04 -41.39
CA LYS A 2 37.54 -33.35 -42.12
C LYS A 2 36.87 -32.37 -41.12
N SER A 3 36.84 -31.06 -41.33
CA SER A 3 35.86 -30.29 -42.15
C SER A 3 34.40 -30.42 -41.70
N SER A 4 33.80 -29.27 -41.35
CA SER A 4 32.42 -29.04 -40.87
C SER A 4 31.34 -29.36 -41.94
N PRO A 5 30.04 -29.25 -41.60
CA PRO A 5 29.34 -28.06 -42.08
C PRO A 5 28.44 -27.34 -41.06
N GLN A 6 28.33 -26.02 -41.21
CA GLN A 6 27.25 -25.20 -40.66
C GLN A 6 26.01 -25.26 -41.56
N ALA A 7 24.81 -25.28 -40.97
CA ALA A 7 23.57 -24.68 -41.46
C ALA A 7 22.47 -24.92 -40.39
N GLY A 8 21.53 -24.01 -40.12
CA GLY A 8 21.35 -22.65 -40.63
C GLY A 8 20.13 -22.02 -39.94
N THR A 9 20.12 -20.69 -39.80
CA THR A 9 19.04 -19.94 -39.16
C THR A 9 17.71 -20.17 -39.89
N ARG A 10 16.65 -20.58 -39.17
CA ARG A 10 15.28 -20.46 -39.66
C ARG A 10 14.43 -19.65 -38.70
N ARG A 11 14.23 -18.38 -39.08
CA ARG A 11 13.27 -17.45 -38.49
C ARG A 11 11.87 -18.06 -38.65
N SER A 12 11.12 -18.22 -37.57
CA SER A 12 9.68 -18.49 -37.63
C SER A 12 8.96 -17.28 -37.06
N GLU A 13 8.08 -16.72 -37.88
CA GLU A 13 7.29 -15.53 -37.53
C GLU A 13 6.07 -15.92 -36.69
N GLY A 14 5.73 -15.04 -35.75
CA GLY A 14 4.38 -14.77 -35.27
C GLY A 14 3.42 -15.94 -35.01
N TYR A 15 3.27 -16.30 -33.73
CA TYR A 15 1.96 -16.23 -33.07
C TYR A 15 2.19 -15.94 -31.58
N SER A 16 1.69 -14.81 -31.08
CA SER A 16 1.58 -14.57 -29.65
C SER A 16 0.36 -15.36 -29.14
N GLU A 17 0.63 -16.53 -28.58
CA GLU A 17 -0.39 -17.38 -27.96
C GLU A 17 -0.93 -16.68 -26.71
N PHE A 18 -2.07 -15.99 -26.84
CA PHE A 18 -2.81 -15.43 -25.71
C PHE A 18 -3.42 -16.56 -24.88
N VAL A 19 -2.62 -17.14 -23.99
CA VAL A 19 -3.08 -18.11 -22.98
C VAL A 19 -3.93 -17.37 -21.95
N VAL A 20 -5.22 -17.18 -22.26
CA VAL A 20 -6.20 -16.77 -21.26
C VAL A 20 -6.38 -17.93 -20.30
N HIS A 21 -5.79 -17.83 -19.12
CA HIS A 21 -6.03 -18.77 -18.02
C HIS A 21 -7.50 -18.66 -17.58
N LEU A 22 -8.37 -19.50 -18.15
CA LEU A 22 -9.74 -19.60 -17.68
C LEU A 22 -9.74 -20.06 -16.20
N PRO A 23 -10.51 -19.40 -15.31
CA PRO A 23 -10.69 -19.87 -13.95
C PRO A 23 -11.31 -21.28 -13.92
N ASP A 24 -11.10 -22.03 -12.82
CA ASP A 24 -11.58 -23.40 -12.63
C ASP A 24 -13.04 -23.54 -13.14
N PRO A 25 -13.39 -24.57 -13.95
CA PRO A 25 -14.75 -24.78 -14.43
C PRO A 25 -15.82 -24.83 -13.32
N LYS A 26 -15.45 -25.10 -12.07
CA LYS A 26 -16.31 -24.93 -10.88
C LYS A 26 -16.59 -23.46 -10.58
N LEU A 27 -15.58 -22.59 -10.60
CA LEU A 27 -15.72 -21.16 -10.36
C LEU A 27 -16.55 -20.50 -11.48
N LEU A 28 -16.33 -20.88 -12.74
CA LEU A 28 -17.17 -20.42 -13.87
C LEU A 28 -18.65 -20.81 -13.69
N ARG A 29 -18.94 -22.01 -13.18
CA ARG A 29 -20.33 -22.42 -12.84
C ARG A 29 -20.92 -21.63 -11.68
N VAL A 30 -20.12 -21.21 -10.70
CA VAL A 30 -20.58 -20.35 -9.60
C VAL A 30 -20.89 -18.94 -10.13
N ILE A 31 -19.99 -18.34 -10.91
CA ILE A 31 -20.18 -17.01 -11.51
C ILE A 31 -21.43 -16.99 -12.41
N ALA A 32 -21.59 -18.00 -13.28
CA ALA A 32 -22.77 -18.10 -14.14
C ALA A 32 -24.09 -18.21 -13.33
N ARG A 33 -24.08 -18.96 -12.21
CA ARG A 33 -25.25 -19.04 -11.31
C ARG A 33 -25.54 -17.72 -10.59
N LEU A 34 -24.51 -16.98 -10.17
CA LEU A 34 -24.67 -15.67 -9.55
C LEU A 34 -25.27 -14.65 -10.53
N ILE A 35 -24.80 -14.63 -11.78
CA ILE A 35 -25.34 -13.76 -12.84
C ILE A 35 -26.81 -14.12 -13.15
N LEU A 36 -27.14 -15.40 -13.24
CA LEU A 36 -28.53 -15.86 -13.44
C LEU A 36 -29.44 -15.51 -12.26
N LEU A 37 -28.95 -15.60 -11.02
CA LEU A 37 -29.71 -15.17 -9.84
C LEU A 37 -29.90 -13.65 -9.81
N ALA A 38 -28.85 -12.86 -10.07
CA ALA A 38 -28.95 -11.40 -10.09
C ALA A 38 -29.90 -10.90 -11.20
N THR A 39 -29.83 -11.47 -12.40
CA THR A 39 -30.76 -11.15 -13.49
C THR A 39 -32.20 -11.57 -13.18
N ALA A 40 -32.42 -12.75 -12.59
CA ALA A 40 -33.74 -13.16 -12.12
C ALA A 40 -34.32 -12.19 -11.07
N ILE A 41 -33.51 -11.78 -10.08
CA ILE A 41 -33.88 -10.81 -9.03
C ILE A 41 -34.26 -9.47 -9.66
N MET A 42 -33.42 -8.89 -10.53
CA MET A 42 -33.73 -7.60 -11.18
C MET A 42 -34.92 -7.67 -12.15
N SER A 43 -35.21 -8.84 -12.72
CA SER A 43 -36.37 -9.05 -13.60
C SER A 43 -37.70 -9.26 -12.86
N SER A 44 -37.68 -9.42 -11.53
CA SER A 44 -38.87 -9.69 -10.73
C SER A 44 -39.68 -8.41 -10.50
N PRO A 45 -40.94 -8.29 -10.99
CA PRO A 45 -41.72 -7.06 -10.88
C PRO A 45 -42.01 -6.59 -9.44
N TRP A 46 -41.86 -7.48 -8.45
CA TRP A 46 -42.08 -7.16 -7.04
C TRP A 46 -41.05 -6.15 -6.49
N LEU A 47 -39.82 -6.12 -7.02
CA LEU A 47 -38.77 -5.23 -6.51
C LEU A 47 -38.93 -3.76 -6.95
N CYS A 48 -39.74 -3.47 -7.97
CA CYS A 48 -40.04 -2.08 -8.36
C CYS A 48 -40.94 -1.35 -7.33
N ASN A 49 -41.75 -2.06 -6.54
CA ASN A 49 -42.68 -1.46 -5.57
C ASN A 49 -42.02 -0.97 -4.26
N ILE A 50 -40.69 -1.06 -4.13
CA ILE A 50 -39.94 -0.58 -2.95
C ILE A 50 -39.17 0.72 -3.25
N LEU A 51 -39.06 1.13 -4.53
CA LEU A 51 -38.24 2.27 -4.97
C LEU A 51 -39.01 3.31 -5.79
N GLN A 52 -40.23 3.66 -5.36
CA GLN A 52 -40.87 4.93 -5.76
C GLN A 52 -41.47 5.63 -4.53
N PRO A 53 -41.10 6.90 -4.25
CA PRO A 53 -41.75 7.71 -3.23
C PRO A 53 -42.98 8.43 -3.82
N ASP A 54 -44.16 8.17 -3.27
CA ASP A 54 -45.41 8.79 -3.72
C ASP A 54 -45.56 10.26 -3.25
N SER A 55 -45.85 11.14 -4.20
CA SER A 55 -46.24 12.56 -4.09
C SER A 55 -46.75 13.00 -5.49
N PRO A 56 -47.65 14.00 -5.69
CA PRO A 56 -48.19 15.05 -4.80
C PRO A 56 -49.72 14.85 -4.55
N ASP A 57 -50.59 15.81 -4.19
CA ASP A 57 -50.54 17.28 -4.03
C ASP A 57 -51.58 17.76 -2.98
N ALA A 58 -51.37 18.94 -2.39
CA ALA A 58 -52.42 19.75 -1.77
C ALA A 58 -52.02 21.25 -1.75
N ALA A 59 -52.39 21.98 -2.80
CA ALA A 59 -52.08 23.41 -2.93
C ALA A 59 -52.88 24.33 -1.99
N VAL A 60 -52.18 25.28 -1.34
CA VAL A 60 -52.77 26.49 -0.74
C VAL A 60 -52.01 27.73 -1.22
N LYS A 61 -52.75 28.78 -1.62
CA LYS A 61 -52.24 29.93 -2.38
C LYS A 61 -51.43 30.93 -1.53
N PRO A 62 -50.48 31.68 -2.12
CA PRO A 62 -49.61 32.61 -1.39
C PRO A 62 -50.29 33.93 -1.05
N LYS A 63 -49.83 34.58 0.03
CA LYS A 63 -50.09 35.99 0.34
C LYS A 63 -48.80 36.81 0.29
N LEU A 64 -48.85 37.83 -0.57
CA LEU A 64 -48.17 39.11 -0.60
C LEU A 64 -47.06 39.41 0.44
N VAL A 65 -45.84 39.57 -0.10
CA VAL A 65 -44.77 40.58 0.16
C VAL A 65 -44.76 41.33 1.50
N ASP A 66 -43.60 41.28 2.17
CA ASP A 66 -42.94 42.46 2.76
C ASP A 66 -41.39 42.32 2.63
N ASP A 67 -40.69 43.45 2.77
CA ASP A 67 -39.35 43.75 2.24
C ASP A 67 -38.15 43.19 3.07
N PRO A 68 -36.85 43.46 2.76
CA PRO A 68 -35.75 42.55 3.12
C PRO A 68 -34.99 43.04 4.37
N PHE A 69 -33.92 42.33 4.71
CA PHE A 69 -32.87 42.83 5.62
C PHE A 69 -33.25 42.96 7.11
N SER A 70 -33.63 41.84 7.77
CA SER A 70 -33.48 41.75 9.23
C SER A 70 -33.35 40.33 9.76
N LEU A 71 -32.83 40.24 10.99
CA LEU A 71 -32.71 39.08 11.89
C LEU A 71 -31.70 38.00 11.48
N THR A 72 -30.42 38.17 11.84
CA THR A 72 -29.88 37.72 13.14
C THR A 72 -30.16 36.25 13.47
N THR A 73 -29.52 35.32 12.75
CA THR A 73 -29.27 33.99 13.31
C THR A 73 -28.07 34.09 14.26
N THR A 74 -28.33 34.02 15.56
CA THR A 74 -27.30 33.87 16.59
C THR A 74 -26.51 32.59 16.32
N MET A 75 -25.23 32.74 15.93
CA MET A 75 -24.31 31.60 15.90
C MET A 75 -24.15 31.04 17.31
N LYS A 76 -24.82 29.92 17.58
CA LYS A 76 -24.61 29.13 18.79
C LYS A 76 -23.19 28.60 18.73
N LYS A 77 -22.28 29.26 19.46
CA LYS A 77 -20.85 28.95 19.49
C LYS A 77 -20.64 27.47 19.84
N ILE A 78 -20.32 26.67 18.81
CA ILE A 78 -19.74 25.35 18.97
C ILE A 78 -18.45 25.56 19.79
N PRO A 79 -18.14 24.71 20.79
CA PRO A 79 -16.91 24.85 21.56
C PRO A 79 -15.70 24.85 20.62
N HIS A 80 -14.64 25.58 20.99
CA HIS A 80 -13.42 25.70 20.19
C HIS A 80 -12.93 24.31 19.75
N ALA A 81 -13.08 23.99 18.46
CA ALA A 81 -12.08 23.21 17.78
C ALA A 81 -10.80 24.06 17.82
N ASP A 82 -9.73 23.51 18.36
CA ASP A 82 -8.49 24.27 18.53
C ASP A 82 -7.93 24.67 17.15
N GLU A 83 -7.44 25.90 17.04
CA GLU A 83 -6.77 26.33 15.81
C GLU A 83 -5.55 25.46 15.50
N GLY A 84 -4.92 24.88 16.53
CA GLY A 84 -3.86 23.87 16.39
C GLY A 84 -4.35 22.62 15.68
N GLU A 85 -5.44 22.02 16.16
CA GLU A 85 -6.02 20.78 15.60
C GLU A 85 -6.41 20.94 14.12
N PHE A 86 -7.03 22.06 13.75
CA PHE A 86 -7.40 22.35 12.36
C PHE A 86 -6.20 22.63 11.45
N LYS A 87 -5.12 23.22 11.99
CA LYS A 87 -3.84 23.39 11.27
C LYS A 87 -3.12 22.04 11.09
N VAL A 88 -3.16 21.17 12.09
CA VAL A 88 -2.62 19.79 12.04
C VAL A 88 -3.36 18.95 11.01
N ALA A 89 -4.70 18.93 11.04
CA ALA A 89 -5.52 18.19 10.08
C ALA A 89 -5.29 18.63 8.63
N ARG A 90 -5.22 19.94 8.36
CA ARG A 90 -4.88 20.49 7.04
C ARG A 90 -3.46 20.10 6.59
N ARG A 91 -2.49 20.14 7.51
CA ARG A 91 -1.11 19.75 7.23
C ARG A 91 -1.02 18.25 6.89
N LEU A 92 -1.66 17.39 7.68
CA LEU A 92 -1.80 15.95 7.41
C LEU A 92 -2.41 15.71 6.02
N LEU A 93 -3.54 16.33 5.70
CA LEU A 93 -4.17 16.22 4.37
C LEU A 93 -3.23 16.64 3.23
N SER A 94 -2.50 17.76 3.38
CA SER A 94 -1.51 18.18 2.37
C SER A 94 -0.32 17.22 2.25
N VAL A 95 0.14 16.64 3.37
CA VAL A 95 1.23 15.66 3.39
C VAL A 95 0.78 14.33 2.79
N LEU A 96 -0.46 13.90 3.03
CA LEU A 96 -1.05 12.69 2.44
C LEU A 96 -1.24 12.82 0.93
N GLY A 97 -1.62 14.01 0.44
CA GLY A 97 -1.60 14.33 -1.00
C GLY A 97 -0.19 14.16 -1.55
N SER A 98 0.77 14.96 -1.07
CA SER A 98 2.16 14.91 -1.56
C SER A 98 2.81 13.52 -1.43
N LYS A 99 2.48 12.74 -0.38
CA LYS A 99 2.90 11.35 -0.23
C LYS A 99 2.32 10.50 -1.37
N LYS A 100 1.03 10.59 -1.65
CA LYS A 100 0.41 9.87 -2.78
C LYS A 100 1.08 10.21 -4.11
N GLU A 101 1.32 11.49 -4.39
CA GLU A 101 2.04 11.89 -5.61
C GLU A 101 3.49 11.36 -5.63
N ALA A 102 4.18 11.30 -4.49
CA ALA A 102 5.51 10.69 -4.39
C ALA A 102 5.49 9.17 -4.61
N LEU A 103 4.45 8.44 -4.19
CA LEU A 103 4.33 6.99 -4.43
C LEU A 103 4.25 6.62 -5.93
N GLU A 104 3.83 7.56 -6.78
CA GLU A 104 3.87 7.42 -8.25
C GLU A 104 5.30 7.52 -8.81
N GLY A 105 6.23 8.13 -8.07
CA GLY A 105 7.65 8.26 -8.42
C GLY A 105 8.56 7.13 -7.92
N LEU A 106 8.04 6.18 -7.15
CA LEU A 106 8.80 4.99 -6.71
C LEU A 106 9.12 4.10 -7.90
N GLU A 107 10.21 3.34 -7.80
CA GLU A 107 10.62 2.45 -8.88
C GLU A 107 9.63 1.29 -9.13
N ASP A 108 9.71 0.70 -10.32
CA ASP A 108 8.91 -0.48 -10.68
C ASP A 108 9.39 -1.74 -9.94
N ALA A 109 8.45 -2.63 -9.66
CA ALA A 109 8.77 -3.96 -9.16
C ALA A 109 9.33 -4.84 -10.27
N PHE A 110 10.43 -5.55 -9.98
CA PHE A 110 10.82 -6.70 -10.79
C PHE A 110 9.69 -7.74 -10.78
N LEU A 111 9.26 -8.18 -11.96
CA LEU A 111 8.18 -9.15 -12.15
C LEU A 111 8.67 -10.61 -12.06
N GLU A 112 9.96 -10.82 -12.33
CA GLU A 112 10.69 -12.07 -12.18
C GLU A 112 11.86 -11.87 -11.20
N GLN A 113 12.44 -12.95 -10.70
CA GLN A 113 13.56 -12.85 -9.77
C GLN A 113 14.81 -12.33 -10.51
N PRO A 114 15.34 -11.14 -10.16
CA PRO A 114 16.45 -10.52 -10.88
C PRO A 114 17.76 -11.29 -10.69
N GLU A 115 18.63 -11.19 -11.70
CA GLU A 115 20.01 -11.68 -11.62
C GLU A 115 20.87 -10.78 -10.70
N GLU A 116 22.03 -11.29 -10.26
CA GLU A 116 22.91 -10.60 -9.31
C GLU A 116 23.46 -9.26 -9.81
N GLU A 117 23.51 -9.07 -11.13
CA GLU A 117 23.94 -7.81 -11.75
C GLU A 117 22.81 -6.78 -11.75
N GLU A 118 21.58 -7.20 -12.06
CA GLU A 118 20.38 -6.36 -12.07
C GLU A 118 20.06 -5.82 -10.67
N LYS A 119 20.20 -6.64 -9.62
CA LYS A 119 20.07 -6.21 -8.23
C LYS A 119 20.96 -5.01 -7.89
N LYS A 120 22.22 -5.03 -8.34
CA LYS A 120 23.22 -3.99 -8.06
C LYS A 120 23.01 -2.71 -8.85
N ILE A 121 22.32 -2.82 -9.99
CA ILE A 121 22.00 -1.69 -10.87
C ILE A 121 20.65 -1.06 -10.47
N LYS A 122 19.82 -1.74 -9.66
CA LYS A 122 18.52 -1.22 -9.22
C LYS A 122 18.69 0.08 -8.44
N LYS A 123 18.35 1.19 -9.10
CA LYS A 123 18.20 2.49 -8.45
C LYS A 123 16.90 2.48 -7.64
N ILE A 124 17.02 2.70 -6.34
CA ILE A 124 15.88 2.93 -5.44
C ILE A 124 15.55 4.42 -5.43
N ASN A 125 14.26 4.75 -5.48
CA ASN A 125 13.78 6.13 -5.37
C ASN A 125 13.21 6.35 -3.96
N TYR A 126 14.07 6.74 -3.02
CA TYR A 126 13.72 6.90 -1.60
C TYR A 126 12.68 8.00 -1.36
N LEU A 127 11.81 7.82 -0.38
CA LEU A 127 10.73 8.79 -0.10
C LEU A 127 11.26 10.18 0.30
N PRO A 128 12.35 10.35 1.10
CA PRO A 128 12.96 11.66 1.36
C PRO A 128 13.51 12.38 0.12
N ASP A 129 13.85 11.68 -0.96
CA ASP A 129 14.27 12.30 -2.22
C ASP A 129 13.07 12.78 -3.05
N LEU A 130 11.95 12.06 -2.98
CA LEU A 130 10.72 12.37 -3.70
C LEU A 130 9.88 13.48 -3.03
N MET A 131 9.88 13.53 -1.69
CA MET A 131 9.10 14.51 -0.91
C MET A 131 9.75 15.90 -0.79
N GLY A 132 11.02 16.03 -1.20
CA GLY A 132 11.76 17.28 -1.18
C GLY A 132 12.29 17.73 0.19
N ASP A 133 13.04 18.84 0.16
CA ASP A 133 13.82 19.29 1.32
C ASP A 133 12.95 19.70 2.52
N ASN A 134 13.48 19.48 3.72
CA ASN A 134 12.85 19.76 5.01
C ASN A 134 11.53 19.01 5.30
N TRP A 135 10.99 18.18 4.39
CA TRP A 135 9.81 17.35 4.68
C TRP A 135 10.05 16.43 5.88
N LEU A 136 11.17 15.71 5.85
CA LEU A 136 11.56 14.73 6.88
C LEU A 136 11.72 15.33 8.29
N VAL A 137 12.10 16.62 8.37
CA VAL A 137 12.23 17.39 9.63
C VAL A 137 10.85 17.76 10.21
N ARG A 138 9.76 17.66 9.43
CA ARG A 138 8.39 17.95 9.90
C ARG A 138 7.84 16.91 10.88
N HIS A 139 8.38 15.70 10.85
CA HIS A 139 7.98 14.61 11.74
C HIS A 139 8.61 14.78 13.13
N PRO A 140 7.85 14.59 14.23
CA PRO A 140 8.34 14.79 15.58
C PRO A 140 9.41 13.76 15.98
N ARG A 141 9.33 12.55 15.40
CA ARG A 141 10.28 11.45 15.56
C ARG A 141 10.46 10.79 14.19
N ARG A 142 11.66 10.25 13.95
CA ARG A 142 11.99 9.40 12.80
C ARG A 142 12.62 8.14 13.33
N VAL A 143 12.13 6.99 12.91
CA VAL A 143 12.59 5.68 13.42
C VAL A 143 12.96 4.81 12.24
N PHE A 144 14.13 4.17 12.32
CA PHE A 144 14.47 3.03 11.49
C PHE A 144 14.29 1.76 12.30
N VAL A 145 13.38 0.90 11.86
CA VAL A 145 13.07 -0.38 12.52
C VAL A 145 13.65 -1.52 11.68
N ASP A 146 14.71 -2.13 12.18
CA ASP A 146 15.25 -3.38 11.65
C ASP A 146 14.47 -4.53 12.34
N VAL A 147 13.82 -5.39 11.55
CA VAL A 147 13.07 -6.55 12.03
C VAL A 147 13.88 -7.82 11.78
N GLY A 148 14.47 -8.35 12.86
CA GLY A 148 15.25 -9.59 12.87
C GLY A 148 14.34 -10.82 12.93
N THR A 149 14.59 -11.80 12.07
CA THR A 149 13.85 -13.07 12.04
C THR A 149 14.81 -14.26 12.09
N LYS A 150 14.28 -15.49 12.06
CA LYS A 150 15.12 -16.70 11.98
C LYS A 150 15.83 -16.87 10.63
N ARG A 151 15.47 -16.06 9.62
CA ARG A 151 15.94 -16.18 8.23
C ARG A 151 16.82 -15.00 7.79
N ARG A 152 16.58 -13.81 8.35
CA ARG A 152 17.31 -12.58 8.06
C ARG A 152 18.25 -12.23 9.23
N ALA A 153 19.52 -11.97 8.92
CA ALA A 153 20.46 -11.40 9.87
C ALA A 153 20.26 -9.88 9.98
N ARG A 154 20.56 -9.32 11.15
CA ARG A 154 20.34 -7.90 11.43
C ARG A 154 21.48 -7.06 10.91
N ASN A 155 21.24 -6.22 9.91
CA ASN A 155 22.24 -5.33 9.34
C ASN A 155 21.70 -3.89 9.26
N THR A 156 22.38 -2.95 9.91
CA THR A 156 21.99 -1.53 9.95
C THR A 156 22.98 -0.63 9.22
N ASP A 157 24.10 -1.17 8.74
CA ASP A 157 25.23 -0.41 8.22
C ASP A 157 24.92 0.25 6.86
N TRP A 158 24.07 -0.39 6.06
CA TRP A 158 23.58 0.19 4.80
C TRP A 158 22.73 1.44 5.07
N PHE A 159 21.83 1.39 6.05
CA PHE A 159 20.94 2.50 6.40
C PHE A 159 21.76 3.69 6.93
N GLU A 160 22.79 3.43 7.73
CA GLU A 160 23.66 4.49 8.21
C GLU A 160 24.46 5.19 7.10
N ARG A 161 24.88 4.44 6.07
CA ARG A 161 25.78 4.92 5.01
C ARG A 161 25.07 5.47 3.77
N GLU A 162 23.93 4.90 3.39
CA GLU A 162 23.35 5.06 2.05
C GLU A 162 21.93 5.65 2.05
N TYR A 163 21.17 5.49 3.14
CA TYR A 163 19.81 6.06 3.22
C TYR A 163 19.83 7.60 3.31
N PRO A 164 19.04 8.33 2.50
CA PRO A 164 19.08 9.79 2.42
C PRO A 164 18.38 10.46 3.61
N LYS A 165 19.08 10.51 4.75
CA LYS A 165 18.59 11.12 6.00
C LYS A 165 18.33 12.64 5.93
N LYS A 166 18.72 13.34 4.85
CA LYS A 166 18.55 14.80 4.64
C LYS A 166 18.96 15.68 5.85
N GLY A 167 19.99 15.27 6.59
CA GLY A 167 20.45 15.97 7.80
C GLY A 167 19.57 15.78 9.05
N ALA A 168 18.54 14.93 8.98
CA ALA A 168 17.67 14.61 10.10
C ALA A 168 18.19 13.39 10.88
N GLU A 169 18.03 13.41 12.20
CA GLU A 169 18.40 12.30 13.09
C GLU A 169 17.31 11.21 13.10
N PHE A 170 17.74 9.95 13.21
CA PHE A 170 16.89 8.76 13.29
C PHE A 170 17.22 7.96 14.55
N GLU A 171 16.19 7.47 15.22
CA GLU A 171 16.29 6.42 16.23
C GLU A 171 16.38 5.06 15.52
N ILE A 172 17.42 4.27 15.80
CA ILE A 172 17.57 2.92 15.24
C ILE A 172 17.07 1.91 16.27
N VAL A 173 15.98 1.22 15.95
CA VAL A 173 15.34 0.24 16.82
C VAL A 173 15.53 -1.16 16.26
N LYS A 174 15.90 -2.08 17.14
CA LYS A 174 16.18 -3.47 16.81
C LYS A 174 15.13 -4.41 17.44
N VAL A 175 14.18 -4.90 16.63
CA VAL A 175 13.10 -5.81 17.06
C VAL A 175 13.41 -7.25 16.65
N ASP A 176 13.43 -8.21 17.58
CA ASP A 176 13.65 -9.63 17.30
C ASP A 176 12.35 -10.44 17.44
N LEU A 177 11.96 -11.16 16.38
CA LEU A 177 10.80 -12.05 16.41
C LEU A 177 11.14 -13.49 16.85
N VAL A 178 12.39 -13.71 17.28
CA VAL A 178 12.96 -15.04 17.58
C VAL A 178 12.73 -15.43 19.05
N GLY A 179 11.46 -15.64 19.41
CA GLY A 179 11.06 -16.15 20.73
C GLY A 179 9.92 -15.35 21.32
N LYS A 180 8.67 -15.71 20.98
CA LYS A 180 7.45 -14.98 21.35
C LYS A 180 7.15 -15.01 22.87
N GLU A 181 7.90 -14.22 23.63
CA GLU A 181 7.51 -13.69 24.95
C GLU A 181 7.25 -12.17 24.83
N GLY A 182 6.35 -11.77 23.93
CA GLY A 182 6.09 -10.34 23.69
C GLY A 182 5.37 -9.99 22.38
N GLY A 183 4.28 -10.68 22.04
CA GLY A 183 3.45 -10.32 20.87
C GLY A 183 4.08 -10.64 19.49
N GLY A 184 3.44 -10.13 18.45
CA GLY A 184 3.97 -10.06 17.08
C GLY A 184 4.67 -8.73 16.74
N ILE A 185 5.11 -8.55 15.50
CA ILE A 185 5.61 -7.24 15.02
C ILE A 185 4.48 -6.21 15.01
N GLY A 186 3.25 -6.64 14.72
CA GLY A 186 2.08 -5.74 14.75
C GLY A 186 1.77 -5.22 16.15
N ASP A 187 1.77 -6.12 17.14
CA ASP A 187 1.65 -5.79 18.57
C ASP A 187 2.71 -4.79 19.05
N TRP A 188 3.90 -4.80 18.43
CA TRP A 188 4.98 -3.88 18.74
C TRP A 188 4.72 -2.50 18.12
N LEU A 189 4.32 -2.45 16.84
CA LEU A 189 4.02 -1.20 16.14
C LEU A 189 2.91 -0.39 16.85
N GLU A 190 1.77 -1.02 17.15
CA GLU A 190 0.64 -0.34 17.83
C GLU A 190 1.02 0.30 19.18
N LYS A 191 2.05 -0.22 19.84
CA LYS A 191 2.49 0.23 21.17
C LYS A 191 3.64 1.24 21.14
N ASN A 192 4.42 1.28 20.06
CA ASN A 192 5.69 2.02 20.00
C ASN A 192 5.76 3.06 18.88
N VAL A 193 4.82 3.07 17.94
CA VAL A 193 4.77 3.98 16.79
C VAL A 193 3.44 4.75 16.78
N ARG A 194 3.51 6.03 16.38
CA ARG A 194 2.34 6.88 16.12
C ARG A 194 2.28 7.33 14.66
N ALA A 195 1.07 7.59 14.18
CA ALA A 195 0.79 8.01 12.80
C ALA A 195 1.41 9.36 12.35
N GLU A 196 1.96 10.17 13.27
CA GLU A 196 2.70 11.39 12.90
C GLU A 196 4.22 11.17 12.77
N GLU A 197 4.73 10.07 13.30
CA GLU A 197 6.16 9.72 13.25
C GLU A 197 6.51 9.20 11.85
N PHE A 198 7.75 9.40 11.42
CA PHE A 198 8.21 8.85 10.14
C PHE A 198 8.91 7.51 10.38
N VAL A 199 8.37 6.43 9.82
CA VAL A 199 8.90 5.07 10.04
C VAL A 199 9.45 4.47 8.76
N VAL A 200 10.74 4.20 8.79
CA VAL A 200 11.43 3.36 7.81
C VAL A 200 11.60 1.98 8.42
N MET A 201 11.31 0.92 7.68
CA MET A 201 11.42 -0.44 8.18
C MET A 201 12.15 -1.36 7.20
N GLU A 202 12.94 -2.29 7.73
CA GLU A 202 13.55 -3.39 6.97
C GLU A 202 13.05 -4.72 7.57
N ALA A 203 12.36 -5.53 6.77
CA ALA A 203 11.66 -6.72 7.24
C ALA A 203 11.52 -7.80 6.15
N ASP A 204 11.41 -9.07 6.58
CA ASP A 204 11.09 -10.16 5.67
C ASP A 204 9.59 -10.23 5.32
N ALA A 205 9.28 -10.88 4.20
CA ALA A 205 7.91 -11.02 3.70
C ALA A 205 6.94 -11.72 4.68
N ASP A 206 7.42 -12.51 5.65
CA ASP A 206 6.56 -13.16 6.65
C ASP A 206 6.14 -12.16 7.73
N ALA A 207 7.06 -11.33 8.22
CA ALA A 207 6.75 -10.20 9.11
C ALA A 207 5.83 -9.17 8.45
N VAL A 208 6.07 -8.83 7.17
CA VAL A 208 5.22 -7.90 6.41
C VAL A 208 3.80 -8.44 6.21
N GLU A 209 3.64 -9.75 5.99
CA GLU A 209 2.31 -10.34 5.90
C GLU A 209 1.55 -10.36 7.24
N GLU A 210 2.26 -10.44 8.38
CA GLU A 210 1.67 -10.25 9.72
C GLU A 210 1.13 -8.81 9.86
N MET A 211 1.91 -7.80 9.48
CA MET A 211 1.50 -6.38 9.54
C MET A 211 0.31 -6.04 8.64
N VAL A 212 0.26 -6.61 7.43
CA VAL A 212 -0.88 -6.45 6.52
C VAL A 212 -2.12 -7.17 7.07
N ARG A 213 -2.00 -8.39 7.61
CA ARG A 213 -3.13 -9.09 8.27
C ARG A 213 -3.63 -8.38 9.52
N GLY A 214 -2.73 -7.73 10.28
CA GLY A 214 -3.06 -6.95 11.47
C GLY A 214 -3.67 -5.58 11.18
N ASN A 215 -3.64 -5.10 9.93
CA ASN A 215 -4.00 -3.72 9.56
C ASN A 215 -3.19 -2.66 10.35
N VAL A 216 -1.88 -2.87 10.43
CA VAL A 216 -0.92 -1.96 11.10
C VAL A 216 0.19 -1.48 10.17
N ILE A 217 0.23 -2.00 8.95
CA ILE A 217 1.21 -1.63 7.92
C ILE A 217 1.18 -0.13 7.56
N HIS A 218 0.03 0.54 7.75
CA HIS A 218 -0.15 1.98 7.56
C HIS A 218 0.67 2.85 8.54
N LEU A 219 1.25 2.25 9.59
CA LEU A 219 2.20 2.90 10.51
C LEU A 219 3.64 2.93 9.97
N VAL A 220 3.89 2.32 8.81
CA VAL A 220 5.18 2.34 8.11
C VAL A 220 5.07 3.28 6.91
N ASP A 221 6.03 4.21 6.76
CA ASP A 221 6.07 5.09 5.60
C ASP A 221 6.85 4.51 4.44
N GLU A 222 7.98 3.87 4.73
CA GLU A 222 8.93 3.35 3.75
C GLU A 222 9.45 1.97 4.21
N LEU A 223 9.37 0.97 3.34
CA LEU A 223 9.58 -0.44 3.67
C LEU A 223 10.56 -1.11 2.70
N PHE A 224 11.66 -1.60 3.24
CA PHE A 224 12.61 -2.47 2.56
C PHE A 224 12.20 -3.93 2.81
N MET A 225 11.47 -4.51 1.86
CA MET A 225 10.93 -5.86 1.99
C MET A 225 11.86 -6.88 1.35
N GLU A 226 12.41 -7.78 2.17
CA GLU A 226 13.14 -8.95 1.71
C GLU A 226 12.21 -10.09 1.32
N CYS A 227 12.51 -10.73 0.19
CA CYS A 227 11.84 -11.95 -0.26
C CYS A 227 12.85 -13.10 -0.39
N ASP A 228 13.05 -13.86 0.70
CA ASP A 228 13.90 -15.06 0.66
C ASP A 228 13.24 -16.21 -0.12
N THR A 229 13.57 -16.25 -1.41
CA THR A 229 13.26 -17.32 -2.35
C THR A 229 14.35 -18.42 -2.38
N ARG A 230 15.49 -18.22 -1.71
CA ARG A 230 16.69 -19.07 -1.81
C ARG A 230 16.74 -20.10 -0.66
N GLY A 231 17.68 -21.05 -0.74
CA GLY A 231 17.80 -22.16 0.23
C GLY A 231 17.34 -23.52 -0.30
N ASN A 232 17.00 -24.47 0.59
CA ASN A 232 16.57 -25.82 0.22
C ASN A 232 15.44 -26.36 1.13
N ARG A 233 14.38 -26.92 0.51
CA ARG A 233 13.17 -27.59 1.06
C ARG A 233 12.10 -26.79 1.86
N LYS A 234 10.84 -27.14 1.52
CA LYS A 234 9.58 -27.21 2.30
C LYS A 234 8.85 -25.96 2.86
N SER A 235 9.45 -24.78 3.02
CA SER A 235 8.69 -23.58 3.45
C SER A 235 9.22 -22.29 2.81
N ARG A 236 9.16 -22.22 1.48
CA ARG A 236 9.49 -21.00 0.74
C ARG A 236 8.23 -20.39 0.15
N ARG A 237 8.13 -19.08 0.32
CA ARG A 237 7.23 -18.22 -0.44
C ARG A 237 7.70 -18.21 -1.89
N ALA A 238 6.77 -18.40 -2.83
CA ALA A 238 7.07 -18.25 -4.25
C ALA A 238 7.24 -16.77 -4.59
N TYR A 239 8.03 -16.45 -5.62
CA TYR A 239 8.33 -15.05 -5.94
C TYR A 239 7.05 -14.22 -6.24
N TRP A 240 6.08 -14.82 -6.94
CA TRP A 240 4.79 -14.18 -7.22
C TRP A 240 3.95 -13.90 -5.95
N GLU A 241 4.14 -14.66 -4.87
CA GLU A 241 3.47 -14.38 -3.58
C GLU A 241 4.09 -13.15 -2.90
N CYS A 242 5.40 -12.95 -3.03
CA CYS A 242 6.06 -11.71 -2.62
C CYS A 242 5.65 -10.52 -3.50
N LEU A 243 5.51 -10.70 -4.82
CA LEU A 243 5.04 -9.65 -5.71
C LEU A 243 3.58 -9.25 -5.42
N ALA A 244 2.72 -10.23 -5.09
CA ALA A 244 1.36 -9.98 -4.64
C ALA A 244 1.27 -9.34 -3.24
N LEU A 245 2.26 -9.56 -2.37
CA LEU A 245 2.38 -8.81 -1.11
C LEU A 245 2.88 -7.38 -1.35
N TYR A 246 3.88 -7.20 -2.22
CA TYR A 246 4.42 -5.90 -2.62
C TYR A 246 3.30 -4.98 -3.14
N GLY A 247 2.46 -5.49 -4.06
CA GLY A 247 1.31 -4.76 -4.58
C GLY A 247 0.37 -4.29 -3.46
N ARG A 248 -0.06 -5.21 -2.58
CA ARG A 248 -0.93 -4.88 -1.44
C ARG A 248 -0.32 -3.84 -0.50
N VAL A 249 0.98 -3.90 -0.22
CA VAL A 249 1.65 -2.90 0.63
C VAL A 249 1.68 -1.53 -0.05
N ARG A 250 1.86 -1.48 -1.37
CA ARG A 250 1.80 -0.23 -2.14
C ARG A 250 0.37 0.34 -2.21
N ASP A 251 -0.65 -0.52 -2.27
CA ASP A 251 -2.07 -0.14 -2.21
C ASP A 251 -2.46 0.49 -0.86
N GLU A 252 -1.83 0.06 0.25
CA GLU A 252 -1.98 0.65 1.59
C GLU A 252 -1.23 2.00 1.75
N GLY A 253 -0.59 2.51 0.69
CA GLY A 253 0.08 3.81 0.69
C GLY A 253 1.48 3.83 1.32
N VAL A 254 2.15 2.68 1.37
CA VAL A 254 3.53 2.54 1.88
C VAL A 254 4.53 2.56 0.72
N ALA A 255 5.64 3.29 0.88
CA ALA A 255 6.73 3.29 -0.07
C ALA A 255 7.56 2.00 0.06
N VAL A 256 7.15 0.95 -0.65
CA VAL A 256 7.78 -0.37 -0.57
C VAL A 256 8.82 -0.59 -1.67
N HIS A 257 9.97 -1.13 -1.27
CA HIS A 257 11.11 -1.47 -2.10
C HIS A 257 11.40 -2.98 -1.98
N GLN A 258 11.68 -3.62 -3.11
CA GLN A 258 12.23 -4.98 -3.13
C GLN A 258 13.71 -4.92 -2.73
N TRP A 259 14.06 -5.56 -1.62
CA TRP A 259 15.38 -5.50 -1.01
C TRP A 259 16.16 -6.82 -1.17
N TRP A 260 17.48 -6.71 -1.32
CA TRP A 260 18.39 -7.84 -1.55
C TRP A 260 19.76 -7.54 -0.94
N GLU A 261 20.25 -8.45 -0.09
CA GLU A 261 21.68 -8.53 0.28
C GLU A 261 22.53 -9.21 -0.81
#